data_AF-A0A1J5X178-F1
#
_entry.id   AF-A0A1J5X178-F1
#
_cell.length_a   1.000
_cell.length_b   1.000
_cell.length_c   1.000
_cell.angle_alpha   90.00
_cell.angle_beta   90.00
_cell.angle_gamma   90.00
#
_symmetry.space_group_name_H-M   'P 1'
#
loop_
_entity.id
_entity.type
_entity.pdbx_description
1 polymer ?
#
loop_
_entity_poly.entity_id
_entity_poly.type
_entity_poly.pdbx_seq_one_letter_code
_entity_poly.pdbx_strand_id
1 'polypeptide(L)'
;MNVSRRVLNGVFFSSLAMNLLLLVKHRRTKHFVSPSTQNIPEEGERQELSHIVIPFHWKDVGEVEKTIRSWGETRPCFPGDGAPRPSVLFYSSDDIRRTDRIEDMEGRINAAVSALPVSVLGCFCGFEIRHANLTQRHEIYYEGKRLMLEKLIKGKTESSVPFRYVFYMDTATVAIRGGWIAALSEKIKHPNEPFWMKGSSYRGSDKNVMLMKETALQKMNGNAIYNLSAEDGFKAFFERMLKPYVLRREQSNRRDFDSDFYDFLHDLEQLKKTRKIMHKFVYTELIQDHSRSSYRVGNMLEKYPETYFVHGGYPR
;
A
#
# COMPACT_ATOMS: atom_id res chain seq x y z
N MET A 1 -25.95 -78.75 13.29
CA MET A 1 -26.35 -77.52 14.01
C MET A 1 -26.83 -76.47 13.01
N ASN A 2 -28.13 -76.22 13.05
CA ASN A 2 -28.92 -75.03 12.70
C ASN A 2 -28.51 -74.06 11.56
N VAL A 3 -29.25 -74.19 10.44
CA VAL A 3 -30.17 -73.22 9.79
C VAL A 3 -29.94 -71.69 9.99
N SER A 4 -29.82 -70.92 8.89
CA SER A 4 -30.85 -69.94 8.43
C SER A 4 -30.34 -68.80 7.51
N ARG A 5 -30.96 -68.70 6.32
CA ARG A 5 -31.42 -67.53 5.50
C ARG A 5 -30.61 -66.22 5.39
N ARG A 6 -30.48 -65.74 4.13
CA ARG A 6 -30.99 -64.47 3.49
C ARG A 6 -30.03 -64.04 2.36
N VAL A 7 -30.42 -63.98 1.08
CA VAL A 7 -31.29 -63.02 0.33
C VAL A 7 -30.67 -61.63 0.12
N LEU A 8 -30.33 -61.38 -1.17
CA LEU A 8 -30.36 -60.15 -1.99
C LEU A 8 -29.76 -58.83 -1.45
N ASN A 9 -28.80 -58.27 -2.21
CA ASN A 9 -29.07 -57.16 -3.13
C ASN A 9 -27.80 -56.74 -3.88
N GLY A 10 -27.88 -56.71 -5.20
CA GLY A 10 -26.91 -56.07 -6.07
C GLY A 10 -27.25 -54.60 -6.28
N VAL A 11 -26.23 -53.75 -6.27
CA VAL A 11 -26.22 -52.47 -6.99
C VAL A 11 -24.81 -52.28 -7.56
N PHE A 12 -24.77 -52.10 -8.87
CA PHE A 12 -23.60 -51.78 -9.67
C PHE A 12 -22.94 -50.47 -9.21
N PHE A 13 -21.64 -50.49 -8.95
CA PHE A 13 -20.79 -49.31 -9.05
C PHE A 13 -19.60 -49.67 -9.95
N SER A 14 -19.68 -49.26 -11.21
CA SER A 14 -18.55 -49.31 -12.13
C SER A 14 -17.61 -48.15 -11.83
N SER A 15 -16.47 -48.48 -11.23
CA SER A 15 -15.23 -47.73 -11.37
C SER A 15 -14.79 -47.74 -12.83
N LEU A 16 -14.64 -46.57 -13.45
CA LEU A 16 -13.56 -46.33 -14.39
C LEU A 16 -13.27 -44.82 -14.48
N ALA A 17 -12.15 -44.43 -13.88
CA ALA A 17 -11.45 -43.22 -14.19
C ALA A 17 -10.66 -43.41 -15.50
N MET A 18 -10.67 -42.41 -16.40
CA MET A 18 -9.44 -41.85 -16.95
C MET A 18 -9.73 -40.72 -17.97
N ASN A 19 -9.17 -39.56 -17.66
CA ASN A 19 -8.53 -38.61 -18.57
C ASN A 19 -9.29 -38.12 -19.80
N LEU A 20 -9.81 -36.88 -19.72
CA LEU A 20 -9.74 -35.97 -20.86
C LEU A 20 -9.77 -34.48 -20.42
N LEU A 21 -8.62 -33.83 -20.64
CA LEU A 21 -8.42 -32.40 -20.89
C LEU A 21 -9.03 -31.37 -19.90
N LEU A 22 -8.30 -31.10 -18.82
CA LEU A 22 -8.29 -29.78 -18.17
C LEU A 22 -7.52 -28.77 -19.05
N LEU A 23 -8.20 -28.22 -20.05
CA LEU A 23 -7.83 -26.93 -20.66
C LEU A 23 -8.51 -25.83 -19.84
N VAL A 24 -7.97 -25.55 -18.65
CA VAL A 24 -8.32 -24.35 -17.90
C VAL A 24 -7.72 -23.17 -18.64
N LYS A 25 -8.47 -22.64 -19.62
CA LYS A 25 -8.26 -21.27 -20.10
C LYS A 25 -8.28 -20.38 -18.87
N HIS A 26 -7.16 -19.71 -18.60
CA HIS A 26 -7.11 -18.54 -17.72
C HIS A 26 -8.24 -17.58 -18.08
N ARG A 27 -9.37 -17.72 -17.38
CA ARG A 27 -10.41 -16.70 -17.32
C ARG A 27 -9.80 -15.59 -16.50
N ARG A 28 -9.28 -14.57 -17.19
CA ARG A 28 -9.17 -13.22 -16.62
C ARG A 28 -10.48 -12.95 -15.90
N THR A 29 -10.42 -12.81 -14.59
CA THR A 29 -11.52 -12.32 -13.76
C THR A 29 -12.02 -11.05 -14.42
N LYS A 30 -13.25 -11.12 -14.95
CA LYS A 30 -13.90 -9.96 -15.55
C LYS A 30 -14.15 -8.98 -14.41
N HIS A 31 -13.41 -7.88 -14.41
CA HIS A 31 -13.76 -6.70 -13.62
C HIS A 31 -15.21 -6.32 -13.96
N PHE A 32 -16.07 -6.26 -12.95
CA PHE A 32 -17.42 -5.75 -13.06
C PHE A 32 -17.35 -4.22 -12.95
N VAL A 33 -16.97 -3.55 -14.03
CA VAL A 33 -17.07 -2.08 -14.15
C VAL A 33 -17.55 -1.78 -15.57
N SER A 34 -18.74 -1.21 -15.68
CA SER A 34 -19.26 -0.66 -16.93
C SER A 34 -18.47 0.62 -17.26
N PRO A 35 -17.75 0.69 -18.39
CA PRO A 35 -17.07 1.93 -18.77
C PRO A 35 -18.08 2.84 -19.45
N SER A 36 -18.69 3.75 -18.68
CA SER A 36 -19.30 4.93 -19.28
C SER A 36 -18.18 5.87 -19.72
N THR A 37 -17.83 5.83 -21.00
CA THR A 37 -16.97 6.81 -21.66
C THR A 37 -17.67 8.16 -21.72
N GLN A 38 -17.61 8.90 -20.62
CA GLN A 38 -17.94 10.33 -20.61
C GLN A 38 -16.68 11.12 -20.94
N ASN A 39 -16.81 12.08 -21.85
CA ASN A 39 -15.77 13.04 -22.22
C ASN A 39 -15.28 13.78 -20.98
N ILE A 40 -14.10 13.41 -20.48
CA ILE A 40 -13.43 14.09 -19.38
C ILE A 40 -12.90 15.41 -19.98
N PRO A 41 -13.31 16.59 -19.46
CA PRO A 41 -12.78 17.89 -19.89
C PRO A 41 -11.25 17.90 -19.79
N GLU A 42 -10.55 18.74 -20.56
CA GLU A 42 -9.11 19.00 -20.38
C GLU A 42 -8.86 19.44 -18.93
N GLU A 43 -8.60 18.46 -18.07
CA GLU A 43 -8.43 18.58 -16.63
C GLU A 43 -7.10 19.31 -16.41
N GLY A 44 -7.17 20.61 -16.12
CA GLY A 44 -6.14 21.23 -15.28
C GLY A 44 -5.85 20.28 -14.13
N GLU A 45 -4.58 19.94 -13.89
CA GLU A 45 -4.22 18.77 -13.09
C GLU A 45 -4.87 18.82 -11.70
N ARG A 46 -5.96 18.08 -11.50
CA ARG A 46 -6.66 18.08 -10.22
C ARG A 46 -5.73 17.54 -9.14
N GLN A 47 -5.43 18.38 -8.15
CA GLN A 47 -4.67 18.01 -6.96
C GLN A 47 -5.56 17.21 -6.01
N GLU A 48 -5.80 15.95 -6.39
CA GLU A 48 -6.71 15.05 -5.68
C GLU A 48 -6.04 13.72 -5.37
N LEU A 49 -6.37 13.16 -4.20
CA LEU A 49 -5.97 11.82 -3.81
C LEU A 49 -6.62 10.80 -4.75
N SER A 50 -5.81 10.19 -5.60
CA SER A 50 -6.28 9.22 -6.60
C SER A 50 -6.35 7.80 -6.04
N HIS A 51 -5.35 7.42 -5.24
CA HIS A 51 -5.21 6.05 -4.77
C HIS A 51 -4.71 5.96 -3.34
N ILE A 52 -5.11 4.88 -2.68
CA ILE A 52 -4.45 4.34 -1.49
C ILE A 52 -3.80 3.03 -1.93
N VAL A 53 -2.48 2.94 -1.83
CA VAL A 53 -1.74 1.74 -2.21
C VAL A 53 -1.25 1.06 -0.95
N ILE A 54 -1.67 -0.19 -0.75
CA ILE A 54 -1.29 -1.03 0.39
C ILE A 54 -0.32 -2.09 -0.12
N PRO A 55 1.00 -1.86 -0.07
CA PRO A 55 1.98 -2.88 -0.40
C PRO A 55 2.04 -3.94 0.69
N PHE A 56 2.08 -5.21 0.31
CA PHE A 56 2.22 -6.29 1.27
C PHE A 56 2.93 -7.50 0.68
N HIS A 57 3.58 -8.27 1.54
CA HIS A 57 4.02 -9.61 1.21
C HIS A 57 2.88 -10.59 1.50
N TRP A 58 2.79 -11.71 0.78
CA TRP A 58 1.67 -12.66 0.94
C TRP A 58 1.49 -13.17 2.37
N LYS A 59 2.59 -13.28 3.13
CA LYS A 59 2.58 -13.66 4.56
C LYS A 59 1.87 -12.63 5.45
N ASP A 60 1.76 -11.38 4.98
CA ASP A 60 1.18 -10.27 5.71
C ASP A 60 -0.30 -10.07 5.36
N VAL A 61 -0.93 -10.98 4.61
CA VAL A 61 -2.37 -10.90 4.27
C VAL A 61 -3.24 -10.77 5.52
N GLY A 62 -2.85 -11.39 6.65
CA GLY A 62 -3.55 -11.23 7.91
C GLY A 62 -3.52 -9.80 8.47
N GLU A 63 -2.42 -9.07 8.25
CA GLU A 63 -2.31 -7.66 8.63
C GLU A 63 -3.13 -6.77 7.68
N VAL A 64 -3.16 -7.09 6.39
CA VAL A 64 -4.07 -6.42 5.43
C VAL A 64 -5.53 -6.55 5.87
N GLU A 65 -5.97 -7.77 6.23
CA GLU A 65 -7.33 -8.01 6.71
C GLU A 65 -7.66 -7.22 7.99
N LYS A 66 -6.70 -7.13 8.93
CA LYS A 66 -6.87 -6.31 10.15
C LYS A 66 -7.02 -4.82 9.81
N THR A 67 -6.20 -4.33 8.89
CA THR A 67 -6.27 -2.94 8.42
C THR A 67 -7.58 -2.64 7.71
N ILE A 68 -8.10 -3.56 6.90
CA ILE A 68 -9.44 -3.41 6.30
C ILE A 68 -10.51 -3.35 7.39
N ARG A 69 -10.52 -4.30 8.33
CA ARG A 69 -11.52 -4.34 9.41
C ARG A 69 -11.52 -3.08 10.27
N SER A 70 -10.34 -2.51 10.56
CA SER A 70 -10.24 -1.30 11.38
C SER A 70 -10.91 -0.08 10.74
N TRP A 71 -11.14 -0.06 9.42
CA TRP A 71 -11.91 1.00 8.77
C TRP A 71 -13.40 1.00 9.14
N GLY A 72 -13.93 -0.11 9.65
CA GLY A 72 -15.26 -0.17 10.24
C GLY A 72 -15.35 0.58 11.57
N GLU A 73 -14.26 0.61 12.33
CA GLU A 73 -14.14 1.30 13.63
C GLU A 73 -13.72 2.76 13.43
N THR A 74 -12.72 2.99 12.58
CA THR A 74 -12.17 4.30 12.23
C THR A 74 -12.55 4.65 10.79
N ARG A 75 -13.76 5.21 10.64
CA ARG A 75 -14.39 5.43 9.33
C ARG A 75 -13.54 6.32 8.39
N PRO A 76 -13.32 5.95 7.11
CA PRO A 76 -12.49 6.72 6.19
C PRO A 76 -12.97 8.12 5.81
N CYS A 77 -14.29 8.28 5.66
CA CYS A 77 -14.93 9.51 5.23
C CYS A 77 -16.24 9.71 5.99
N PHE A 78 -16.77 10.94 5.97
CA PHE A 78 -18.09 11.26 6.50
C PHE A 78 -19.03 11.74 5.38
N PRO A 79 -20.34 11.47 5.48
CA PRO A 79 -21.29 12.02 4.51
C PRO A 79 -21.19 13.54 4.43
N GLY A 80 -21.03 14.08 3.22
CA GLY A 80 -20.99 15.52 2.99
C GLY A 80 -19.63 16.19 3.23
N ASP A 81 -18.56 15.44 3.52
CA ASP A 81 -17.21 16.01 3.71
C ASP A 81 -16.56 16.51 2.39
N GLY A 82 -17.15 16.16 1.23
CA GLY A 82 -16.63 16.52 -0.09
C GLY A 82 -15.25 15.91 -0.36
N ALA A 83 -14.87 14.87 0.38
CA ALA A 83 -13.60 14.18 0.19
C ALA A 83 -13.60 13.47 -1.17
N PRO A 84 -12.46 13.42 -1.87
CA PRO A 84 -12.34 12.56 -3.05
C PRO A 84 -12.57 11.11 -2.65
N ARG A 85 -13.00 10.27 -3.60
CA ARG A 85 -13.17 8.83 -3.40
C ARG A 85 -11.99 8.13 -4.06
N PRO A 86 -10.87 7.87 -3.36
CA PRO A 86 -9.73 7.20 -3.97
C PRO A 86 -10.07 5.74 -4.29
N SER A 87 -9.35 5.15 -5.26
CA SER A 87 -9.31 3.71 -5.43
C SER A 87 -8.33 3.09 -4.43
N VAL A 88 -8.64 1.89 -3.92
CA VAL A 88 -7.74 1.14 -3.05
C VAL A 88 -7.05 0.06 -3.87
N LEU A 89 -5.72 0.07 -3.87
CA LEU A 89 -4.90 -0.96 -4.50
C LEU A 89 -4.19 -1.79 -3.43
N PHE A 90 -4.62 -3.04 -3.27
CA PHE A 90 -3.86 -4.05 -2.54
C PHE A 90 -2.77 -4.59 -3.47
N TYR A 91 -1.53 -4.18 -3.22
CA TYR A 91 -0.41 -4.50 -4.08
C TYR A 91 0.44 -5.58 -3.44
N SER A 92 0.37 -6.81 -3.95
CA SER A 92 1.13 -7.95 -3.42
C SER A 92 2.50 -8.07 -4.07
N SER A 93 3.49 -8.55 -3.32
CA SER A 93 4.81 -8.87 -3.86
C SER A 93 4.85 -10.17 -4.69
N ASP A 94 3.82 -11.02 -4.62
CA ASP A 94 3.85 -12.40 -5.12
C ASP A 94 4.09 -12.52 -6.64
N ASP A 95 4.59 -13.70 -7.04
CA ASP A 95 4.69 -14.16 -8.43
C ASP A 95 3.37 -14.80 -8.89
N ILE A 96 2.77 -14.28 -9.96
CA ILE A 96 1.52 -14.79 -10.56
C ILE A 96 1.54 -16.29 -10.87
N ARG A 97 2.71 -16.90 -10.98
CA ARG A 97 2.87 -18.34 -11.20
C ARG A 97 2.45 -19.20 -9.99
N ARG A 98 2.22 -18.61 -8.82
CA ARG A 98 1.82 -19.31 -7.58
C ARG A 98 0.30 -19.24 -7.38
N THR A 99 -0.44 -19.87 -8.26
CA THR A 99 -1.91 -19.74 -8.38
C THR A 99 -2.65 -20.01 -7.07
N ASP A 100 -2.38 -21.14 -6.40
CA ASP A 100 -3.16 -21.56 -5.22
C ASP A 100 -3.04 -20.55 -4.07
N ARG A 101 -1.85 -19.98 -3.90
CA ARG A 101 -1.59 -18.96 -2.88
C ARG A 101 -2.29 -17.64 -3.22
N ILE A 102 -2.25 -17.26 -4.49
CA ILE A 102 -2.89 -16.03 -4.95
C ILE A 102 -4.40 -16.14 -4.79
N GLU A 103 -4.99 -17.29 -5.13
CA GLU A 103 -6.43 -17.54 -4.97
C GLU A 103 -6.85 -17.45 -3.49
N ASP A 104 -6.11 -18.07 -2.57
CA ASP A 104 -6.36 -17.94 -1.12
C ASP A 104 -6.26 -16.48 -0.65
N MET A 105 -5.15 -15.81 -0.99
CA MET A 105 -4.89 -14.42 -0.59
C MET A 105 -5.95 -13.45 -1.14
N GLU A 106 -6.29 -13.55 -2.42
CA GLU A 106 -7.32 -12.74 -3.06
C GLU A 106 -8.70 -13.04 -2.45
N GLY A 107 -9.04 -14.30 -2.24
CA GLY A 107 -10.29 -14.71 -1.60
C GLY A 107 -10.46 -14.08 -0.21
N ARG A 108 -9.39 -14.09 0.59
CA ARG A 108 -9.34 -13.48 1.93
C ARG A 108 -9.51 -11.97 1.93
N ILE A 109 -8.77 -11.27 1.06
CA ILE A 109 -8.89 -9.81 0.92
C ILE A 109 -10.30 -9.43 0.44
N ASN A 110 -10.83 -10.13 -0.57
CA ASN A 110 -12.18 -9.90 -1.09
C ASN A 110 -13.26 -10.15 -0.02
N ALA A 111 -13.10 -11.19 0.81
CA ALA A 111 -14.00 -11.44 1.92
C ALA A 111 -13.94 -10.32 2.97
N ALA A 112 -12.74 -9.84 3.33
CA ALA A 112 -12.57 -8.73 4.26
C ALA A 112 -13.19 -7.42 3.75
N VAL A 113 -13.00 -7.10 2.46
CA VAL A 113 -13.63 -5.94 1.81
C VAL A 113 -15.15 -6.09 1.78
N SER A 114 -15.66 -7.27 1.41
CA SER A 114 -17.11 -7.52 1.33
C SER A 114 -17.81 -7.45 2.69
N ALA A 115 -17.08 -7.69 3.77
CA ALA A 115 -17.57 -7.56 5.14
C ALA A 115 -17.63 -6.10 5.64
N LEU A 116 -17.09 -5.13 4.89
CA LEU A 116 -17.14 -3.73 5.27
C LEU A 116 -18.59 -3.19 5.25
N PRO A 117 -18.94 -2.28 6.17
CA PRO A 117 -20.20 -1.55 6.08
C PRO A 117 -20.33 -0.78 4.76
N VAL A 118 -21.54 -0.69 4.22
CA VAL A 118 -21.85 0.10 3.00
C VAL A 118 -21.38 1.56 3.14
N SER A 119 -21.47 2.10 4.36
CA SER A 119 -21.01 3.45 4.70
C SER A 119 -19.49 3.65 4.58
N VAL A 120 -18.70 2.58 4.67
CA VAL A 120 -17.25 2.55 4.45
C VAL A 120 -16.94 2.29 2.98
N LEU A 121 -17.63 1.32 2.35
CA LEU A 121 -17.48 1.04 0.92
C LEU A 121 -17.74 2.29 0.05
N GLY A 122 -18.73 3.11 0.45
CA GLY A 122 -19.04 4.38 -0.21
C GLY A 122 -17.93 5.43 -0.18
N CYS A 123 -16.91 5.28 0.68
CA CYS A 123 -15.76 6.19 0.75
C CYS A 123 -14.75 6.00 -0.39
N PHE A 124 -14.85 4.91 -1.15
CA PHE A 124 -13.87 4.54 -2.18
C PHE A 124 -14.54 4.43 -3.55
N CYS A 125 -13.75 4.61 -4.63
CA CYS A 125 -14.23 4.35 -6.00
C CYS A 125 -14.26 2.85 -6.32
N GLY A 126 -13.32 2.09 -5.76
CA GLY A 126 -13.21 0.66 -6.00
C GLY A 126 -12.01 0.06 -5.27
N PHE A 127 -11.93 -1.26 -5.33
CA PHE A 127 -10.86 -2.05 -4.75
C PHE A 127 -10.22 -2.91 -5.84
N GLU A 128 -8.90 -2.85 -5.96
CA GLU A 128 -8.12 -3.64 -6.89
C GLU A 128 -7.08 -4.46 -6.13
N ILE A 129 -6.84 -5.68 -6.59
CA ILE A 129 -5.69 -6.49 -6.17
C ILE A 129 -4.76 -6.61 -7.38
N ARG A 130 -3.49 -6.26 -7.22
CA ARG A 130 -2.45 -6.44 -8.24
C ARG A 130 -1.23 -7.12 -7.65
N HIS A 131 -0.49 -7.79 -8.51
CA HIS A 131 0.72 -8.52 -8.13
C HIS A 131 1.92 -7.89 -8.81
N ALA A 132 2.94 -7.62 -8.01
CA ALA A 132 4.19 -7.06 -8.49
C ALA A 132 5.00 -8.07 -9.29
N ASN A 133 4.66 -9.36 -9.29
CA ASN A 133 5.36 -10.41 -10.03
C ASN A 133 6.86 -10.40 -9.69
N LEU A 134 7.19 -10.36 -8.40
CA LEU A 134 8.57 -10.45 -7.95
C LEU A 134 8.98 -11.92 -7.87
N THR A 135 10.20 -12.23 -8.29
CA THR A 135 10.72 -13.60 -8.13
C THR A 135 11.03 -13.87 -6.65
N GLN A 136 11.08 -15.14 -6.26
CA GLN A 136 11.37 -15.55 -4.88
C GLN A 136 12.65 -14.93 -4.30
N ARG A 137 13.67 -14.70 -5.14
CA ARG A 137 14.92 -14.03 -4.72
C ARG A 137 14.69 -12.60 -4.23
N HIS A 138 13.69 -11.93 -4.79
CA HIS A 138 13.32 -10.55 -4.50
C HIS A 138 12.18 -10.44 -3.48
N GLU A 139 11.64 -11.55 -2.97
CA GLU A 139 10.63 -11.59 -1.90
C GLU A 139 11.24 -11.28 -0.51
N ILE A 140 12.51 -10.89 -0.43
CA ILE A 140 13.10 -10.38 0.81
C ILE A 140 12.42 -9.05 1.14
N TYR A 141 11.84 -8.95 2.33
CA TYR A 141 10.96 -7.86 2.76
C TYR A 141 11.37 -6.46 2.27
N TYR A 142 12.62 -6.05 2.50
CA TYR A 142 13.11 -4.73 2.12
C TYR A 142 13.28 -4.55 0.62
N GLU A 143 13.84 -5.56 -0.07
CA GLU A 143 14.04 -5.54 -1.52
C GLU A 143 12.70 -5.58 -2.26
N GLY A 144 11.76 -6.41 -1.79
CA GLY A 144 10.42 -6.54 -2.36
C GLY A 144 9.65 -5.24 -2.30
N LYS A 145 9.56 -4.63 -1.10
CA LYS A 145 8.87 -3.34 -0.90
C LYS A 145 9.48 -2.23 -1.76
N ARG A 146 10.81 -2.19 -1.89
CA ARG A 146 11.50 -1.26 -2.80
C ARG A 146 11.07 -1.48 -4.24
N LEU A 147 11.20 -2.70 -4.77
CA LEU A 147 10.88 -2.99 -6.18
C LEU A 147 9.42 -2.73 -6.51
N MET A 148 8.51 -2.96 -5.56
CA MET A 148 7.10 -2.61 -5.70
C MET A 148 6.91 -1.10 -5.87
N LEU A 149 7.49 -0.30 -4.98
CA LEU A 149 7.42 1.16 -5.06
C LEU A 149 8.08 1.69 -6.34
N GLU A 150 9.21 1.11 -6.76
CA GLU A 150 9.81 1.45 -8.05
C GLU A 150 8.87 1.17 -9.24
N LYS A 151 8.20 0.02 -9.24
CA LYS A 151 7.22 -0.31 -10.29
C LYS A 151 6.04 0.66 -10.26
N LEU A 152 5.58 1.07 -9.08
CA LEU A 152 4.54 2.07 -8.91
C LEU A 152 4.97 3.43 -9.50
N ILE A 153 6.14 3.95 -9.11
CA ILE A 153 6.68 5.23 -9.61
C ILE A 153 6.86 5.20 -11.14
N LYS A 154 7.27 4.06 -11.69
CA LYS A 154 7.43 3.87 -13.14
C LYS A 154 6.11 3.72 -13.90
N GLY A 155 4.96 3.61 -13.22
CA GLY A 155 3.66 3.35 -13.84
C GLY A 155 3.53 1.92 -14.39
N LYS A 156 4.24 0.95 -13.80
CA LYS A 156 4.28 -0.45 -14.25
C LYS A 156 3.35 -1.39 -13.46
N THR A 157 2.37 -0.84 -12.77
CA THR A 157 1.41 -1.57 -11.92
C THR A 157 0.14 -1.99 -12.65
N GLU A 158 0.02 -1.69 -13.96
CA GLU A 158 -1.15 -2.02 -14.80
C GLU A 158 -2.50 -1.60 -14.18
N SER A 159 -2.54 -0.45 -13.50
CA SER A 159 -3.77 0.12 -12.96
C SER A 159 -4.68 0.62 -14.06
N SER A 160 -5.99 0.48 -13.86
CA SER A 160 -7.02 1.00 -14.77
C SER A 160 -7.06 2.53 -14.78
N VAL A 161 -6.62 3.16 -13.69
CA VAL A 161 -6.60 4.62 -13.50
C VAL A 161 -5.15 5.08 -13.29
N PRO A 162 -4.71 6.16 -13.95
CA PRO A 162 -3.39 6.76 -13.71
C PRO A 162 -3.20 7.17 -12.25
N PHE A 163 -2.03 6.87 -11.69
CA PHE A 163 -1.67 7.34 -10.36
C PHE A 163 -1.31 8.82 -10.42
N ARG A 164 -2.01 9.66 -9.64
CA ARG A 164 -1.67 11.07 -9.43
C ARG A 164 -1.10 11.22 -8.03
N TYR A 165 -1.90 11.63 -7.05
CA TYR A 165 -1.49 11.58 -5.65
C TYR A 165 -1.86 10.23 -5.05
N VAL A 166 -0.89 9.59 -4.41
CA VAL A 166 -1.02 8.26 -3.83
C VAL A 166 -0.62 8.30 -2.37
N PHE A 167 -1.49 7.80 -1.49
CA PHE A 167 -1.07 7.47 -0.14
C PHE A 167 -0.54 6.03 -0.12
N TYR A 168 0.77 5.85 0.06
CA TYR A 168 1.41 4.55 0.16
C TYR A 168 1.38 4.12 1.63
N MET A 169 0.55 3.13 1.95
CA MET A 169 0.18 2.76 3.32
C MET A 169 0.59 1.32 3.61
N ASP A 170 1.66 1.13 4.37
CA ASP A 170 2.07 -0.18 4.88
C ASP A 170 0.95 -0.84 5.70
N THR A 171 0.95 -2.17 5.70
CA THR A 171 0.03 -3.02 6.47
C THR A 171 0.02 -2.74 7.97
N ALA A 172 1.14 -2.26 8.54
CA ALA A 172 1.26 -1.89 9.95
C ALA A 172 0.81 -0.45 10.27
N THR A 173 0.23 0.26 9.29
CA THR A 173 -0.26 1.63 9.47
C THR A 173 -1.74 1.61 9.81
N VAL A 174 -2.08 2.20 10.95
CA VAL A 174 -3.45 2.22 11.48
C VAL A 174 -4.00 3.64 11.47
N ALA A 175 -5.26 3.80 11.07
CA ALA A 175 -5.98 5.04 11.23
C ALA A 175 -6.49 5.16 12.67
N ILE A 176 -6.21 6.29 13.32
CA ILE A 176 -6.61 6.59 14.70
C ILE A 176 -7.69 7.67 14.81
N ARG A 177 -8.11 8.25 13.67
CA ARG A 177 -9.21 9.21 13.57
C ARG A 177 -10.05 8.95 12.33
N GLY A 178 -11.37 9.09 12.45
CA GLY A 178 -12.27 9.03 11.29
C GLY A 178 -12.11 10.25 10.38
N GLY A 179 -12.60 10.17 9.13
CA GLY A 179 -12.50 11.25 8.14
C GLY A 179 -11.09 11.42 7.57
N TRP A 180 -10.26 10.38 7.66
CA TRP A 180 -8.85 10.46 7.26
C TRP A 180 -8.63 10.66 5.77
N ILE A 181 -9.58 10.32 4.89
CA ILE A 181 -9.48 10.62 3.44
C ILE A 181 -9.53 12.13 3.21
N ALA A 182 -10.44 12.84 3.89
CA ALA A 182 -10.54 14.28 3.81
C ALA A 182 -9.22 14.94 4.28
N ALA A 183 -8.66 14.46 5.39
CA ALA A 183 -7.40 14.95 5.93
C ALA A 183 -6.20 14.71 4.99
N LEU A 184 -6.11 13.52 4.35
CA LEU A 184 -5.12 13.27 3.29
C LEU A 184 -5.29 14.24 2.12
N SER A 185 -6.52 14.43 1.66
CA SER A 185 -6.84 15.32 0.54
C SER A 185 -6.50 16.77 0.86
N GLU A 186 -6.72 17.22 2.09
CA GLU A 186 -6.38 18.57 2.54
C GLU A 186 -4.88 18.83 2.43
N LYS A 187 -4.04 17.83 2.74
CA LYS A 187 -2.57 17.96 2.60
C LYS A 187 -2.10 17.97 1.13
N ILE A 188 -2.97 17.66 0.17
CA ILE A 188 -2.68 17.64 -1.27
C ILE A 188 -3.14 18.94 -1.95
N LYS A 189 -4.34 19.44 -1.61
CA LYS A 189 -4.99 20.56 -2.29
C LYS A 189 -4.23 21.89 -2.11
N HIS A 190 -4.38 22.79 -3.09
CA HIS A 190 -4.00 24.20 -2.96
C HIS A 190 -4.62 24.82 -1.68
N PRO A 191 -3.90 25.68 -0.92
CA PRO A 191 -2.65 26.38 -1.24
C PRO A 191 -1.36 25.63 -0.85
N ASN A 192 -1.41 24.32 -0.60
CA ASN A 192 -0.18 23.59 -0.31
C ASN A 192 0.83 23.70 -1.46
N GLU A 193 2.10 23.93 -1.11
CA GLU A 193 3.18 23.95 -2.10
C GLU A 193 3.30 22.60 -2.82
N PRO A 194 3.71 22.58 -4.11
CA PRO A 194 3.93 21.34 -4.83
C PRO A 194 5.06 20.53 -4.19
N PHE A 195 4.75 19.29 -3.80
CA PHE A 195 5.69 18.35 -3.22
C PHE A 195 5.84 17.09 -4.09
N TRP A 196 6.85 16.28 -3.79
CA TRP A 196 7.06 14.95 -4.35
C TRP A 196 6.70 13.86 -3.36
N MET A 197 7.11 14.03 -2.10
CA MET A 197 6.82 13.12 -1.01
C MET A 197 6.46 13.93 0.23
N LYS A 198 5.35 13.57 0.89
CA LYS A 198 4.94 14.14 2.16
C LYS A 198 4.73 13.01 3.18
N GLY A 199 5.62 12.91 4.15
CA GLY A 199 5.69 11.79 5.10
C GLY A 199 6.08 12.23 6.51
N SER A 200 6.42 11.28 7.36
CA SER A 200 6.75 11.54 8.77
C SER A 200 8.20 11.17 9.09
N SER A 201 8.79 11.84 10.08
CA SER A 201 10.00 11.35 10.75
C SER A 201 9.63 10.43 11.91
N TYR A 202 10.62 9.75 12.47
CA TYR A 202 10.44 8.95 13.67
C TYR A 202 10.04 9.83 14.87
N ARG A 203 8.99 9.43 15.60
CA ARG A 203 8.45 10.13 16.79
C ARG A 203 8.22 9.20 17.99
N GLY A 204 8.81 8.00 17.96
CA GLY A 204 8.72 7.06 19.08
C GLY A 204 9.54 7.48 20.30
N SER A 205 9.76 6.54 21.24
CA SER A 205 10.37 6.83 22.54
C SER A 205 11.82 7.34 22.45
N ASP A 206 12.16 8.34 23.26
CA ASP A 206 13.51 8.88 23.45
C ASP A 206 14.55 7.79 23.79
N LYS A 207 14.14 6.74 24.51
CA LYS A 207 15.03 5.61 24.82
C LYS A 207 15.51 4.90 23.55
N ASN A 208 14.64 4.78 22.55
CA ASN A 208 15.01 4.21 21.26
C ASN A 208 15.82 5.19 20.43
N VAL A 209 15.60 6.51 20.60
CA VAL A 209 16.34 7.54 19.86
C VAL A 209 17.84 7.41 20.11
N MET A 210 18.24 7.21 21.37
CA MET A 210 19.65 7.04 21.75
C MET A 210 20.31 5.78 21.16
N LEU A 211 19.52 4.79 20.75
CA LEU A 211 19.99 3.52 20.18
C LEU A 211 19.92 3.49 18.65
N MET A 212 19.28 4.48 18.04
CA MET A 212 19.06 4.57 16.60
C MET A 212 20.18 5.36 15.94
N LYS A 213 20.54 4.97 14.73
CA LYS A 213 21.41 5.79 13.86
C LYS A 213 20.67 7.08 13.51
N GLU A 214 21.40 8.19 13.34
CA GLU A 214 20.83 9.47 12.92
C GLU A 214 19.93 9.34 11.68
N THR A 215 20.36 8.52 10.72
CA THR A 215 19.58 8.21 9.51
C THR A 215 18.20 7.65 9.83
N ALA A 216 18.04 6.83 10.87
CA ALA A 216 16.75 6.25 11.24
C ALA A 216 15.82 7.28 11.92
N LEU A 217 16.38 8.33 12.54
CA LEU A 217 15.62 9.38 13.21
C LEU A 217 15.09 10.41 12.21
N GLN A 218 15.94 10.74 11.24
CA GLN A 218 15.69 11.82 10.30
C GLN A 218 15.19 11.33 8.94
N LYS A 219 15.22 10.02 8.63
CA LYS A 219 14.63 9.54 7.37
C LYS A 219 13.12 9.78 7.37
N MET A 220 12.61 10.15 6.21
CA MET A 220 11.18 10.25 5.99
C MET A 220 10.61 8.85 5.76
N ASN A 221 9.75 8.39 6.65
CA ASN A 221 9.13 7.07 6.57
C ASN A 221 8.42 6.86 5.21
N GLY A 222 8.51 5.65 4.66
CA GLY A 222 7.87 5.28 3.39
C GLY A 222 6.33 5.31 3.40
N ASN A 223 5.70 5.40 4.57
CA ASN A 223 4.27 5.68 4.73
C ASN A 223 4.03 7.17 4.48
N ALA A 224 3.78 7.51 3.22
CA ALA A 224 3.77 8.88 2.76
C ALA A 224 2.79 9.09 1.60
N ILE A 225 2.48 10.36 1.38
CA ILE A 225 1.78 10.82 0.18
C ILE A 225 2.83 11.08 -0.90
N TYR A 226 2.69 10.42 -2.04
CA TYR A 226 3.53 10.59 -3.21
C TYR A 226 2.78 11.34 -4.30
N ASN A 227 3.44 12.32 -4.91
CA ASN A 227 2.95 12.99 -6.11
C ASN A 227 3.56 12.34 -7.35
N LEU A 228 2.74 11.57 -8.07
CA LEU A 228 3.11 10.85 -9.29
C LEU A 228 2.49 11.48 -10.55
N SER A 229 1.85 12.65 -10.47
CA SER A 229 1.12 13.25 -11.61
C SER A 229 2.02 13.71 -12.75
N ALA A 230 3.21 14.24 -12.43
CA ALA A 230 4.09 14.87 -13.41
C ALA A 230 5.23 13.93 -13.86
N GLU A 231 5.36 13.73 -15.18
CA GLU A 231 6.45 12.94 -15.77
C GLU A 231 7.84 13.53 -15.46
N ASP A 232 7.96 14.86 -15.52
CA ASP A 232 9.19 15.60 -15.19
C ASP A 232 9.33 15.93 -13.69
N GLY A 233 8.43 15.42 -12.85
CA GLY A 233 8.44 15.60 -11.40
C GLY A 233 9.21 14.50 -10.67
N PHE A 234 8.53 13.87 -9.70
CA PHE A 234 9.14 12.87 -8.82
C PHE A 234 9.69 11.67 -9.59
N LYS A 235 8.99 11.22 -10.65
CA LYS A 235 9.42 10.12 -11.50
C LYS A 235 10.77 10.41 -12.20
N ALA A 236 10.93 11.60 -12.77
CA ALA A 236 12.19 12.00 -13.39
C ALA A 236 13.33 12.11 -12.37
N PHE A 237 13.08 12.67 -11.19
CA PHE A 237 14.05 12.66 -10.09
C PHE A 237 14.47 11.24 -9.72
N PHE A 238 13.50 10.36 -9.54
CA PHE A 238 13.74 8.98 -9.16
C PHE A 238 14.65 8.27 -10.17
N GLU A 239 14.31 8.31 -11.47
CA GLU A 239 15.07 7.62 -12.51
C GLU A 239 16.42 8.26 -12.82
N ARG A 240 16.50 9.59 -12.88
CA ARG A 240 17.69 10.30 -13.35
C ARG A 240 18.69 10.61 -12.24
N MET A 241 18.26 10.63 -10.98
CA MET A 241 19.10 11.09 -9.85
C MET A 241 19.22 10.04 -8.76
N LEU A 242 18.11 9.64 -8.13
CA LEU A 242 18.16 8.77 -6.96
C LEU A 242 18.61 7.36 -7.31
N LYS A 243 17.97 6.71 -8.28
CA LYS A 243 18.29 5.32 -8.63
C LYS A 243 19.75 5.15 -9.08
N PRO A 244 20.32 5.99 -9.97
CA PRO A 244 21.75 5.91 -10.30
C PRO A 244 22.65 6.14 -9.09
N TYR A 245 22.26 7.03 -8.17
CA TYR A 245 23.00 7.26 -6.94
C TYR A 245 23.07 6.01 -6.07
N VAL A 246 21.94 5.36 -5.84
CA VAL A 246 21.89 4.16 -4.99
C VAL A 246 22.68 3.00 -5.62
N LEU A 247 22.52 2.78 -6.93
CA LEU A 247 23.25 1.72 -7.65
C LEU A 247 24.78 1.88 -7.58
N ARG A 248 25.30 3.11 -7.47
CA ARG A 248 26.74 3.34 -7.28
C ARG A 248 27.22 3.02 -5.86
N ARG A 249 26.36 3.20 -4.85
CA ARG A 249 26.72 2.98 -3.43
C ARG A 249 26.47 1.54 -2.96
N GLU A 250 25.47 0.86 -3.51
CA GLU A 250 25.02 -0.47 -3.07
C GLU A 250 25.85 -1.64 -3.61
N GLN A 251 27.18 -1.63 -3.39
CA GLN A 251 27.97 -2.85 -3.57
C GLN A 251 27.93 -3.78 -2.34
N SER A 252 27.41 -3.37 -1.17
CA SER A 252 27.51 -4.21 0.04
C SER A 252 26.37 -4.22 1.07
N ASN A 253 25.31 -3.40 0.99
CA ASN A 253 24.23 -3.46 1.99
C ASN A 253 22.86 -3.05 1.42
N ARG A 254 21.90 -3.98 1.41
CA ARG A 254 20.50 -3.74 1.07
C ARG A 254 19.83 -2.96 2.20
N ARG A 255 19.35 -1.75 1.94
CA ARG A 255 18.68 -0.88 2.92
C ARG A 255 17.20 -0.68 2.60
N ASP A 256 16.48 -0.11 3.55
CA ASP A 256 15.09 0.34 3.37
C ASP A 256 15.06 1.47 2.33
N PHE A 257 14.06 1.44 1.43
CA PHE A 257 13.93 2.42 0.35
C PHE A 257 13.87 3.88 0.82
N ASP A 258 13.26 4.14 1.96
CA ASP A 258 13.17 5.48 2.53
C ASP A 258 14.54 6.03 2.97
N SER A 259 15.48 5.15 3.29
CA SER A 259 16.85 5.52 3.68
C SER A 259 17.64 6.02 2.48
N ASP A 260 17.33 5.55 1.27
CA ASP A 260 17.95 6.01 0.03
C ASP A 260 17.72 7.51 -0.20
N PHE A 261 16.51 8.02 0.08
CA PHE A 261 16.23 9.46 -0.03
C PHE A 261 17.01 10.25 1.00
N TYR A 262 17.04 9.78 2.25
CA TYR A 262 17.79 10.45 3.31
C TYR A 262 19.27 10.55 2.93
N ASP A 263 19.87 9.42 2.55
CA ASP A 263 21.27 9.35 2.16
C ASP A 263 21.54 10.29 0.98
N PHE A 264 20.70 10.28 -0.06
CA PHE A 264 20.85 11.19 -1.21
C PHE A 264 20.77 12.66 -0.81
N LEU A 265 19.79 13.02 0.03
CA LEU A 265 19.55 14.41 0.42
C LEU A 265 20.64 14.96 1.35
N HIS A 266 21.30 14.11 2.14
CA HIS A 266 22.33 14.52 3.08
C HIS A 266 23.76 14.28 2.58
N ASP A 267 23.91 13.74 1.36
CA ASP A 267 25.21 13.57 0.73
C ASP A 267 25.79 14.91 0.26
N LEU A 268 26.95 15.28 0.82
CA LEU A 268 27.66 16.51 0.47
C LEU A 268 28.05 16.57 -1.02
N GLU A 269 28.30 15.42 -1.66
CA GLU A 269 28.59 15.37 -3.10
C GLU A 269 27.36 15.70 -3.95
N GLN A 270 26.15 15.50 -3.41
CA GLN A 270 24.90 15.82 -4.09
C GLN A 270 24.34 17.20 -3.69
N LEU A 271 25.02 17.97 -2.83
CA LEU A 271 24.51 19.22 -2.25
C LEU A 271 23.93 20.22 -3.28
N LYS A 272 24.61 20.40 -4.43
CA LYS A 272 24.13 21.29 -5.51
C LYS A 272 22.79 20.85 -6.09
N LYS A 273 22.56 19.54 -6.19
CA LYS A 273 21.31 18.95 -6.66
C LYS A 273 20.24 19.01 -5.56
N THR A 274 20.60 18.58 -4.34
CA THR A 274 19.73 18.59 -3.16
C THR A 274 19.12 19.97 -2.91
N ARG A 275 19.91 21.04 -2.93
CA ARG A 275 19.41 22.41 -2.69
C ARG A 275 18.26 22.81 -3.61
N LYS A 276 18.19 22.24 -4.81
CA LYS A 276 17.11 22.52 -5.78
C LYS A 276 15.82 21.75 -5.53
N ILE A 277 15.87 20.67 -4.75
CA ILE A 277 14.77 19.70 -4.67
C ILE A 277 14.38 19.34 -3.24
N MET A 278 15.18 19.67 -2.23
CA MET A 278 14.93 19.27 -0.84
C MET A 278 13.57 19.76 -0.33
N HIS A 279 13.13 20.94 -0.78
CA HIS A 279 11.82 21.51 -0.44
C HIS A 279 10.63 20.67 -0.99
N LYS A 280 10.86 19.71 -1.90
CA LYS A 280 9.85 18.77 -2.39
C LYS A 280 9.62 17.58 -1.45
N PHE A 281 10.43 17.44 -0.41
CA PHE A 281 10.29 16.43 0.64
C PHE A 281 9.78 17.11 1.90
N VAL A 282 8.48 16.96 2.17
CA VAL A 282 7.79 17.71 3.22
C VAL A 282 7.44 16.80 4.38
N TYR A 283 7.81 17.18 5.61
CA TYR A 283 7.33 16.47 6.80
C TYR A 283 5.90 16.89 7.13
N THR A 284 5.09 15.93 7.60
CA THR A 284 3.72 16.17 8.06
C THR A 284 3.46 15.49 9.39
N GLU A 285 2.58 16.07 10.19
CA GLU A 285 2.09 15.45 11.44
C GLU A 285 0.86 14.55 11.21
N LEU A 286 0.32 14.54 9.98
CA LEU A 286 -0.81 13.68 9.60
C LEU A 286 -0.55 12.20 9.88
N ILE A 287 0.70 11.79 9.68
CA ILE A 287 1.20 10.44 9.86
C ILE A 287 2.29 10.51 10.92
N GLN A 288 2.33 9.56 11.85
CA GLN A 288 3.45 9.45 12.79
C GLN A 288 4.05 8.06 12.78
N ASP A 289 5.39 8.02 12.71
CA ASP A 289 6.14 6.77 12.82
C ASP A 289 6.49 6.52 14.30
N HIS A 290 5.85 5.48 14.85
CA HIS A 290 6.04 5.00 16.21
C HIS A 290 6.70 3.62 16.25
N SER A 291 7.40 3.23 15.18
CA SER A 291 8.08 1.94 15.09
C SER A 291 8.86 1.57 16.36
N ARG A 292 8.59 0.38 16.91
CA ARG A 292 9.23 -0.13 18.14
C ARG A 292 8.97 0.69 19.41
N SER A 293 7.97 1.57 19.41
CA SER A 293 7.57 2.33 20.60
C SER A 293 6.12 2.03 20.99
N SER A 294 5.83 2.09 22.29
CA SER A 294 4.43 2.06 22.74
C SER A 294 3.83 3.45 22.68
N TYR A 295 2.54 3.54 22.37
CA TYR A 295 1.81 4.81 22.36
C TYR A 295 0.38 4.62 22.89
N ARG A 296 -0.22 5.72 23.35
CA ARG A 296 -1.64 5.81 23.67
C ARG A 296 -2.29 6.77 22.71
N VAL A 297 -3.40 6.36 22.08
CA VAL A 297 -4.10 7.18 21.09
C VAL A 297 -4.53 8.52 21.69
N GLY A 298 -5.12 8.53 22.89
CA GLY A 298 -5.54 9.76 23.56
C GLY A 298 -4.40 10.78 23.73
N ASN A 299 -3.27 10.36 24.31
CA ASN A 299 -2.10 11.24 24.49
C ASN A 299 -1.52 11.72 23.16
N MET A 300 -1.57 10.88 22.12
CA MET A 300 -1.09 11.26 20.79
C MET A 300 -1.98 12.34 20.17
N LEU A 301 -3.29 12.19 20.26
CA LEU A 301 -4.24 13.15 19.72
C LEU A 301 -4.26 14.47 20.50
N GLU A 302 -3.98 14.43 21.80
CA GLU A 302 -3.79 15.64 22.61
C GLU A 302 -2.52 16.40 22.20
N LYS A 303 -1.40 15.69 22.03
CA LYS A 303 -0.11 16.30 21.69
C LYS A 303 -0.02 16.70 20.21
N TYR A 304 -0.64 15.92 19.33
CA TYR A 304 -0.57 16.06 17.88
C TYR A 304 -1.97 15.97 17.28
N PRO A 305 -2.76 17.06 17.39
CA PRO A 305 -4.16 17.06 16.98
C PRO A 305 -4.34 16.82 15.48
N GLU A 306 -3.31 17.04 14.66
CA GLU A 306 -3.36 16.75 13.22
C GLU A 306 -3.07 15.30 12.86
N THR A 307 -2.77 14.41 13.80
CA THR A 307 -2.42 13.01 13.49
C THR A 307 -3.66 12.16 13.23
N TYR A 308 -3.71 11.55 12.04
CA TYR A 308 -4.75 10.61 11.63
C TYR A 308 -4.23 9.17 11.50
N PHE A 309 -2.93 9.01 11.27
CA PHE A 309 -2.30 7.70 11.08
C PHE A 309 -1.12 7.48 12.00
N VAL A 310 -0.97 6.24 12.47
CA VAL A 310 0.21 5.78 13.19
C VAL A 310 0.79 4.59 12.46
N HIS A 311 2.07 4.68 12.12
CA HIS A 311 2.83 3.59 11.54
C HIS A 311 3.59 2.83 12.63
N GLY A 312 3.33 1.53 12.72
CA GLY A 312 4.01 0.63 13.64
C GLY A 312 3.74 0.95 15.12
N GLY A 313 4.62 0.46 15.98
CA GLY A 313 4.51 0.62 17.43
C GLY A 313 3.48 -0.32 18.09
N TYR A 314 3.23 -0.09 19.38
CA TYR A 314 2.33 -0.90 20.20
C TYR A 314 1.28 0.00 20.88
N PRO A 315 0.03 0.02 20.40
CA PRO A 315 -1.04 0.75 21.10
C PRO A 315 -1.25 0.14 22.49
N ARG A 316 -1.44 1.00 23.50
CA ARG A 316 -1.66 0.64 24.91
C ARG A 316 -2.98 1.11 25.45
#